data_AF-A0A814ILS1-F1
#
_entry.id   AF-A0A814ILS1-F1
#
_cell.length_a   1.000
_cell.length_b   1.000
_cell.length_c   1.000
_cell.angle_alpha   90.00
_cell.angle_beta   90.00
_cell.angle_gamma   90.00
#
_symmetry.space_group_name_H-M   'P 1'
#
loop_
_entity.id
_entity.type
_entity.pdbx_description
1 polymer ?
#
loop_
_entity_poly.entity_id
_entity_poly.type
_entity_poly.pdbx_seq_one_letter_code
_entity_poly.pdbx_strand_id
1 'polypeptide(L)'
;MFDWLTLLTSIITDILAFSRSNTMFVVCPPFAVAVTKYLSSDLSISHLFHAWLSSFIYLYLYIVQFNINNDIAGVEGDRIGKPWRPIPSNRVSIQRAWKLYFIVVVIYFLYSYYINHVFCCILWIVSTIILNFTSIQNTSVGKNSMIAPATYAMVTVIWCLVNNVSNILDHPHVLWNLIFNSVITAAVAVQQDMRDIEGDRVQGRRTYSVVMGSPHAEKFIAKIVFCALICLLFEGYFIEQKRLVSKLTYMRVYPMRLYVDKYASLNLIFVTDNGDILIANSALNGRVNNWILEAKTFLPVMNINRSCWGLFVDVNDVLYCLAYECHQVVERRSNGIQMKLETAAGTGIVGSTLKELNGLHGILVSTNLSSYVADCNNNRVSLFEFGDSGGIYLSIVDSWNDRIVGQCSNGFRCLIGCDDRELCSKQLSQPYSVSFDTYGNMFVKDYNNDQI
;
A
#
# COMPACT_ATOMS: atom_id res chain seq x y z
N MET A 1 22.26 -3.63 -54.31
CA MET A 1 21.56 -4.32 -53.20
C MET A 1 21.70 -3.42 -51.98
N PHE A 2 20.60 -2.88 -51.45
CA PHE A 2 20.66 -1.97 -50.30
C PHE A 2 21.09 -2.81 -49.09
N ASP A 3 22.22 -2.47 -48.48
CA ASP A 3 22.74 -3.23 -47.35
C ASP A 3 22.05 -2.74 -46.06
N TRP A 4 20.93 -3.40 -45.76
CA TRP A 4 20.11 -3.11 -44.60
C TRP A 4 20.87 -3.31 -43.28
N LEU A 5 21.86 -4.21 -43.25
CA LEU A 5 22.66 -4.50 -42.06
C LEU A 5 23.59 -3.33 -41.72
N THR A 6 24.26 -2.73 -42.71
CA THR A 6 25.09 -1.55 -42.47
C THR A 6 24.25 -0.33 -42.08
N LEU A 7 23.08 -0.12 -42.69
CA LEU A 7 22.17 0.95 -42.28
C LEU A 7 21.71 0.76 -40.82
N LEU A 8 21.25 -0.44 -40.46
CA LEU A 8 20.77 -0.74 -39.11
C LEU A 8 21.89 -0.56 -38.07
N THR A 9 23.08 -1.09 -38.36
CA THR A 9 24.24 -0.94 -37.48
C THR A 9 24.58 0.53 -37.28
N SER A 10 24.53 1.32 -38.36
CA SER A 10 24.79 2.75 -38.31
C SER A 10 23.77 3.50 -37.42
N ILE A 11 22.47 3.21 -37.57
CA ILE A 11 21.41 3.78 -36.73
C ILE A 11 21.62 3.43 -35.25
N ILE A 12 21.92 2.16 -34.94
CA ILE A 12 22.17 1.71 -33.56
C ILE A 12 23.39 2.44 -32.98
N THR A 13 24.47 2.55 -33.74
CA THR A 13 25.67 3.26 -33.27
C THR A 13 25.43 4.74 -33.01
N ASP A 14 24.56 5.40 -33.78
CA ASP A 14 24.18 6.79 -33.54
C ASP A 14 23.35 6.92 -32.27
N ILE A 15 22.34 6.07 -32.08
CA ILE A 15 21.49 6.06 -30.87
C ILE A 15 22.35 5.85 -29.61
N LEU A 16 23.27 4.87 -29.66
CA LEU A 16 24.19 4.61 -28.55
C LEU A 16 25.12 5.81 -28.29
N ALA A 17 25.53 6.53 -29.33
CA ALA A 17 26.35 7.73 -29.17
C ALA A 17 25.59 8.85 -28.42
N PHE A 18 24.31 9.05 -28.75
CA PHE A 18 23.46 10.02 -28.05
C PHE A 18 23.10 9.59 -26.61
N SER A 19 23.07 8.29 -26.31
CA SER A 19 22.69 7.80 -24.98
C SER A 19 23.85 7.54 -24.02
N ARG A 20 25.11 7.51 -24.51
CA ARG A 20 26.29 7.02 -23.76
C ARG A 20 26.45 7.64 -22.36
N SER A 21 26.21 8.94 -22.23
CA SER A 21 26.39 9.67 -20.98
C SER A 21 25.27 9.45 -19.96
N ASN A 22 24.16 8.84 -20.39
CA ASN A 22 22.92 8.71 -19.61
C ASN A 22 22.48 7.25 -19.41
N THR A 23 23.32 6.26 -19.75
CA THR A 23 22.98 4.83 -19.64
C THR A 23 22.57 4.42 -18.22
N MET A 24 23.26 4.93 -17.18
CA MET A 24 22.93 4.62 -15.78
C MET A 24 21.56 5.15 -15.37
N PHE A 25 21.15 6.30 -15.93
CA PHE A 25 19.81 6.86 -15.70
C PHE A 25 18.70 5.95 -16.23
N VAL A 26 18.99 5.16 -17.27
CA VAL A 26 18.02 4.21 -17.85
C VAL A 26 17.97 2.89 -17.08
N VAL A 27 19.10 2.43 -16.56
CA VAL A 27 19.19 1.09 -15.95
C VAL A 27 18.76 1.10 -14.48
N CYS A 28 19.22 2.09 -13.70
CA CYS A 28 19.08 2.07 -12.25
C CYS A 28 17.64 2.22 -11.74
N PRO A 29 16.81 3.16 -12.26
CA PRO A 29 15.46 3.36 -11.71
C PRO A 29 14.54 2.15 -11.91
N PRO A 30 14.41 1.55 -13.12
CA PRO A 30 13.63 0.33 -13.29
C PRO A 30 14.11 -0.83 -12.41
N PHE A 31 15.42 -0.98 -12.27
CA PHE A 31 16.01 -2.02 -11.43
C PHE A 31 15.64 -1.81 -9.95
N ALA A 32 15.78 -0.58 -9.44
CA ALA A 32 15.43 -0.26 -8.06
C ALA A 32 13.95 -0.55 -7.76
N VAL A 33 13.03 -0.10 -8.61
CA VAL A 33 11.58 -0.32 -8.43
C VAL A 33 11.24 -1.81 -8.48
N ALA A 34 11.84 -2.57 -9.40
CA ALA A 34 11.64 -4.01 -9.50
C ALA A 34 12.15 -4.76 -8.25
N VAL A 35 13.31 -4.39 -7.73
CA VAL A 35 13.86 -4.98 -6.49
C VAL A 35 12.98 -4.66 -5.29
N THR A 36 12.52 -3.41 -5.15
CA THR A 36 11.60 -3.04 -4.06
C THR A 36 10.30 -3.84 -4.14
N LYS A 37 9.75 -4.04 -5.35
CA LYS A 37 8.55 -4.88 -5.52
C LYS A 37 8.80 -6.35 -5.16
N TYR A 38 9.93 -6.91 -5.56
CA TYR A 38 10.32 -8.28 -5.17
C TYR A 38 10.43 -8.44 -3.65
N LEU A 39 11.02 -7.46 -2.96
CA LEU A 39 11.18 -7.49 -1.50
C LEU A 39 9.86 -7.31 -0.74
N SER A 40 8.83 -6.76 -1.38
CA SER A 40 7.54 -6.41 -0.75
C SER A 40 6.38 -7.31 -1.14
N SER A 41 6.55 -8.22 -2.10
CA SER A 41 5.47 -9.08 -2.61
C SER A 41 5.98 -10.40 -3.16
N ASP A 42 5.17 -11.45 -3.07
CA ASP A 42 5.43 -12.80 -3.61
C ASP A 42 5.23 -12.88 -5.14
N LEU A 43 5.65 -11.86 -5.89
CA LEU A 43 5.58 -11.89 -7.35
C LEU A 43 6.66 -12.81 -7.93
N SER A 44 6.28 -13.58 -8.95
CA SER A 44 7.23 -14.43 -9.67
C SER A 44 8.34 -13.59 -10.33
N ILE A 45 9.57 -14.13 -10.36
CA ILE A 45 10.74 -13.52 -11.04
C ILE A 45 10.43 -13.21 -12.51
N SER A 46 9.63 -14.06 -13.18
CA SER A 46 9.24 -13.84 -14.57
C SER A 46 8.48 -12.52 -14.76
N HIS A 47 7.46 -12.26 -13.94
CA HIS A 47 6.71 -11.00 -14.01
C HIS A 47 7.61 -9.78 -13.80
N LEU A 48 8.51 -9.85 -12.82
CA LEU A 48 9.46 -8.77 -12.54
C LEU A 48 10.44 -8.52 -13.68
N PHE A 49 10.90 -9.59 -14.34
CA PHE A 49 11.78 -9.48 -15.51
C PHE A 49 11.07 -8.79 -16.68
N HIS A 50 9.81 -9.17 -16.98
CA HIS A 50 9.03 -8.53 -18.04
C HIS A 50 8.74 -7.06 -17.73
N ALA A 51 8.37 -6.74 -16.48
CA ALA A 51 8.13 -5.36 -16.05
C ALA A 51 9.40 -4.51 -16.11
N TRP A 52 10.55 -5.06 -15.68
CA TRP A 52 11.85 -4.41 -15.78
C TRP A 52 12.24 -4.14 -17.22
N LEU A 53 12.13 -5.15 -18.10
CA LEU A 53 12.46 -5.01 -19.52
C LEU A 53 11.56 -3.97 -20.19
N SER A 54 10.26 -4.01 -19.91
CA SER A 54 9.30 -3.04 -20.43
C SER A 54 9.62 -1.61 -19.98
N SER A 55 9.96 -1.45 -18.69
CA SER A 55 10.37 -0.17 -18.11
C SER A 55 11.69 0.35 -18.69
N PHE A 56 12.65 -0.55 -18.95
CA PHE A 56 13.91 -0.22 -19.59
C PHE A 56 13.69 0.30 -21.02
N ILE A 57 12.87 -0.37 -21.83
CA ILE A 57 12.54 0.07 -23.19
C ILE A 57 11.88 1.45 -23.17
N TYR A 58 10.88 1.64 -22.31
CA TYR A 58 10.19 2.92 -22.13
C TYR A 58 11.18 4.05 -21.78
N LEU A 59 12.02 3.82 -20.78
CA LEU A 59 12.96 4.82 -20.27
C LEU A 59 14.11 5.11 -21.25
N TYR A 60 14.53 4.11 -22.03
CA TYR A 60 15.52 4.29 -23.09
C TYR A 60 14.98 5.20 -24.19
N LEU A 61 13.75 4.97 -24.66
CA LEU A 61 13.09 5.83 -25.64
C LEU A 61 12.86 7.25 -25.09
N TYR A 62 12.43 7.35 -23.83
CA TYR A 62 12.29 8.62 -23.11
C TYR A 62 13.59 9.44 -23.13
N ILE A 63 14.74 8.85 -22.81
CA ILE A 63 15.98 9.63 -22.72
C ILE A 63 16.62 9.89 -24.08
N VAL A 64 16.53 8.94 -25.02
CA VAL A 64 17.15 9.09 -26.36
C VAL A 64 16.49 10.23 -27.12
N GLN A 65 15.15 10.32 -27.10
CA GLN A 65 14.46 11.41 -27.78
C GLN A 65 14.88 12.78 -27.21
N PHE A 66 15.02 12.87 -25.89
CA PHE A 66 15.48 14.08 -25.20
C PHE A 66 16.90 14.45 -25.60
N ASN A 67 17.84 13.49 -25.57
CA ASN A 67 19.24 13.75 -25.89
C ASN A 67 19.42 14.22 -27.33
N ILE A 68 18.74 13.59 -28.30
CA ILE A 68 18.82 14.01 -29.70
C ILE A 68 18.24 15.43 -29.86
N ASN A 69 17.08 15.71 -29.25
CA ASN A 69 16.44 17.02 -29.34
C ASN A 69 17.31 18.14 -28.72
N ASN A 70 17.87 17.88 -27.53
CA ASN A 70 18.77 18.79 -26.84
C ASN A 70 20.07 19.03 -27.63
N ASP A 71 20.68 17.98 -28.20
CA ASP A 71 21.89 18.12 -29.01
C ASP A 71 21.63 18.91 -30.30
N ILE A 72 20.44 18.80 -30.90
CA ILE A 72 20.03 19.60 -32.06
C ILE A 72 19.88 21.08 -31.71
N ALA A 73 19.24 21.39 -30.57
CA ALA A 73 19.03 22.78 -30.15
C ALA A 73 20.30 23.44 -29.60
N GLY A 74 21.20 22.66 -29.00
CA GLY A 74 22.38 23.13 -28.27
C GLY A 74 23.70 23.17 -29.05
N VAL A 75 23.69 22.91 -30.37
CA VAL A 75 24.91 22.67 -31.17
C VAL A 75 26.00 23.74 -30.97
N GLU A 76 25.64 25.02 -30.97
CA GLU A 76 26.61 26.11 -30.87
C GLU A 76 27.34 26.13 -29.52
N GLY A 77 26.61 25.92 -28.42
CA GLY A 77 27.20 25.86 -27.07
C GLY A 77 28.00 24.57 -26.87
N ASP A 78 27.50 23.45 -27.39
CA ASP A 78 28.18 22.17 -27.29
C ASP A 78 29.47 22.10 -28.12
N ARG A 79 29.63 22.89 -29.19
CA ARG A 79 30.93 23.01 -29.90
C ARG A 79 32.05 23.52 -29.00
N ILE A 80 31.71 24.31 -27.98
CA ILE A 80 32.67 24.86 -27.03
C ILE A 80 32.80 23.93 -25.83
N GLY A 81 31.70 23.65 -25.15
CA GLY A 81 31.73 22.91 -23.88
C GLY A 81 31.84 21.39 -24.02
N LYS A 82 31.35 20.83 -25.14
CA LYS A 82 31.21 19.37 -25.34
C LYS A 82 31.52 18.93 -26.78
N PRO A 83 32.70 19.24 -27.33
CA PRO A 83 33.03 19.00 -28.73
C PRO A 83 32.99 17.52 -29.13
N TRP A 84 33.06 16.59 -28.16
CA TRP A 84 32.97 15.15 -28.39
C TRP A 84 31.55 14.63 -28.66
N ARG A 85 30.49 15.45 -28.49
CA ARG A 85 29.11 15.04 -28.74
C ARG A 85 28.89 14.69 -30.23
N PRO A 86 27.89 13.86 -30.57
CA PRO A 86 27.74 13.33 -31.93
C PRO A 86 27.60 14.40 -33.01
N ILE A 87 26.88 15.48 -32.76
CA ILE A 87 26.68 16.57 -33.73
C ILE A 87 27.90 17.51 -33.78
N PRO A 88 28.42 18.07 -32.66
CA PRO A 88 29.61 18.91 -32.68
C PRO A 88 30.87 18.24 -33.26
N SER A 89 31.04 16.94 -33.03
CA SER A 89 32.17 16.16 -33.57
C SER A 89 32.02 15.79 -35.05
N ASN A 90 30.96 16.24 -35.73
CA ASN A 90 30.59 15.87 -37.09
C ASN A 90 30.38 14.37 -37.34
N ARG A 91 30.20 13.57 -36.27
CA ARG A 91 29.86 12.14 -36.39
C ARG A 91 28.46 11.93 -36.96
N VAL A 92 27.51 12.81 -36.59
CA VAL A 92 26.13 12.78 -37.05
C VAL A 92 25.75 14.17 -37.57
N SER A 93 25.27 14.26 -38.81
CA SER A 93 24.79 15.52 -39.37
C SER A 93 23.45 15.95 -38.74
N ILE A 94 23.19 17.26 -38.68
CA ILE A 94 21.92 17.80 -38.13
C ILE A 94 20.69 17.22 -38.85
N GLN A 95 20.74 17.08 -40.18
CA GLN A 95 19.64 16.49 -40.96
C GLN A 95 19.39 15.03 -40.58
N ARG A 96 20.46 14.27 -40.34
CA ARG A 96 20.39 12.87 -39.90
C ARG A 96 19.86 12.77 -38.46
N ALA A 97 20.27 13.68 -37.58
CA ALA A 97 19.76 13.76 -36.22
C ALA A 97 18.25 14.03 -36.17
N TRP A 98 17.72 14.94 -37.00
CA TRP A 98 16.27 15.18 -37.12
C TRP A 98 15.49 13.96 -37.60
N LYS A 99 16.02 13.23 -38.61
CA LYS A 99 15.40 11.98 -39.07
C LYS A 99 15.38 10.94 -37.95
N LEU A 100 16.49 10.79 -37.23
CA LEU A 100 16.58 9.87 -36.10
C LEU A 100 15.62 10.26 -34.97
N TYR A 101 15.53 11.55 -34.64
CA TYR A 101 14.59 12.08 -33.67
C TYR A 101 13.15 11.69 -34.01
N PHE A 102 12.73 11.93 -35.26
CA PHE A 102 11.37 11.59 -35.70
C PHE A 102 11.09 10.09 -35.60
N ILE A 103 12.04 9.24 -36.01
CA ILE A 103 11.91 7.78 -35.89
C ILE A 103 11.75 7.37 -34.42
N VAL A 104 12.61 7.87 -33.53
CA VAL A 104 12.55 7.55 -32.09
C VAL A 104 11.25 8.04 -31.47
N VAL A 105 10.77 9.24 -31.82
CA VAL A 105 9.49 9.76 -31.33
C VAL A 105 8.32 8.89 -31.76
N VAL A 106 8.29 8.43 -33.02
CA VAL A 106 7.24 7.51 -33.50
C VAL A 106 7.29 6.19 -32.74
N ILE A 107 8.48 5.60 -32.56
CA ILE A 107 8.64 4.36 -31.78
C ILE A 107 8.21 4.57 -30.32
N TYR A 108 8.60 5.70 -29.72
CA TYR A 108 8.22 6.05 -28.35
C TYR A 108 6.71 6.19 -28.20
N PHE A 109 6.03 6.81 -29.16
CA PHE A 109 4.58 6.93 -29.19
C PHE A 109 3.90 5.58 -29.34
N LEU A 110 4.33 4.76 -30.30
CA LEU A 110 3.77 3.41 -30.54
C LEU A 110 3.96 2.50 -29.33
N TYR A 111 5.14 2.55 -28.69
CA TYR A 111 5.40 1.77 -27.48
C TYR A 111 4.57 2.27 -26.30
N SER A 112 4.45 3.59 -26.14
CA SER A 112 3.61 4.20 -25.10
C SER A 112 2.11 3.89 -25.29
N TYR A 113 1.66 3.75 -26.54
CA TYR A 113 0.33 3.25 -26.88
C TYR A 113 0.15 1.79 -26.47
N TYR A 114 1.12 0.93 -26.79
CA TYR A 114 1.11 -0.48 -26.40
C TYR A 114 1.00 -0.69 -24.88
N ILE A 115 1.68 0.14 -24.08
CA ILE A 115 1.61 0.08 -22.60
C ILE A 115 0.49 0.94 -21.98
N ASN A 116 -0.40 1.54 -22.78
CA ASN A 116 -1.50 2.42 -22.32
C ASN A 116 -1.07 3.70 -21.56
N HIS A 117 0.09 4.28 -21.87
CA HIS A 117 0.61 5.49 -21.22
C HIS A 117 0.97 6.63 -22.20
N VAL A 118 0.16 6.80 -23.25
CA VAL A 118 0.36 7.83 -24.30
C VAL A 118 0.38 9.25 -23.73
N PHE A 119 -0.41 9.53 -22.70
CA PHE A 119 -0.46 10.86 -22.09
C PHE A 119 0.92 11.32 -21.57
N CYS A 120 1.65 10.44 -20.88
CA CYS A 120 2.99 10.71 -20.38
C CYS A 120 4.00 10.93 -21.51
N CYS A 121 3.86 10.17 -22.60
CA CYS A 121 4.68 10.32 -23.80
C CYS A 121 4.49 11.70 -24.44
N ILE A 122 3.24 12.11 -24.66
CA ILE A 122 2.93 13.43 -25.24
C ILE A 122 3.44 14.55 -24.33
N LEU A 123 3.20 14.45 -23.02
CA LEU A 123 3.69 15.41 -22.04
C LEU A 123 5.22 15.57 -22.16
N TRP A 124 5.97 14.47 -22.24
CA TRP A 124 7.42 14.54 -22.34
C TRP A 124 7.92 15.11 -23.66
N ILE A 125 7.33 14.72 -24.79
CA ILE A 125 7.69 15.25 -26.11
C ILE A 125 7.46 16.77 -26.14
N VAL A 126 6.28 17.22 -25.68
CA VAL A 126 5.92 18.63 -25.65
C VAL A 126 6.83 19.42 -24.71
N SER A 127 7.07 18.93 -23.48
CA SER A 127 7.99 19.56 -22.53
C SER A 127 9.41 19.66 -23.09
N THR A 128 9.89 18.63 -23.78
CA THR A 128 11.22 18.62 -24.40
C THR A 128 11.35 19.69 -25.50
N ILE A 129 10.35 19.77 -26.37
CA ILE A 129 10.34 20.78 -27.46
C ILE A 129 10.27 22.19 -26.87
N ILE A 130 9.38 22.44 -25.91
CA ILE A 130 9.25 23.74 -25.26
C ILE A 130 10.56 24.11 -24.58
N LEU A 131 11.16 23.18 -23.82
CA LEU A 131 12.41 23.42 -23.11
C LEU A 131 13.52 23.83 -24.08
N ASN A 132 13.75 23.05 -25.14
CA ASN A 132 14.91 23.22 -26.02
C ASN A 132 14.75 24.37 -27.05
N PHE A 133 13.53 24.71 -27.46
CA PHE A 133 13.28 25.69 -28.53
C PHE A 133 12.67 27.01 -28.05
N THR A 134 12.52 27.20 -26.73
CA THR A 134 12.08 28.49 -26.16
C THR A 134 13.13 29.07 -25.21
N SER A 135 12.89 30.29 -24.72
CA SER A 135 13.74 30.94 -23.72
C SER A 135 13.60 30.37 -22.31
N ILE A 136 12.69 29.41 -22.08
CA ILE A 136 12.47 28.77 -20.78
C ILE A 136 13.76 28.12 -20.25
N GLN A 137 14.58 27.55 -21.14
CA GLN A 137 15.89 26.99 -20.78
C GLN A 137 16.91 28.01 -20.25
N ASN A 138 16.68 29.32 -20.45
CA ASN A 138 17.67 30.34 -20.08
C ASN A 138 17.75 30.56 -18.56
N THR A 139 16.85 29.95 -17.79
CA THR A 139 16.85 30.03 -16.32
C THR A 139 16.73 28.63 -15.73
N SER A 140 17.35 28.38 -14.57
CA SER A 140 17.23 27.08 -13.89
C SER A 140 15.79 26.76 -13.51
N VAL A 141 15.02 27.78 -13.10
CA VAL A 141 13.62 27.61 -12.69
C VAL A 141 12.77 27.20 -13.88
N GLY A 142 12.96 27.85 -15.04
CA GLY A 142 12.28 27.49 -16.28
C GLY A 142 12.65 26.08 -16.76
N LYS A 143 13.94 25.71 -16.72
CA LYS A 143 14.37 24.33 -17.00
C LYS A 143 13.63 23.33 -16.11
N ASN A 144 13.65 23.56 -14.81
CA ASN A 144 13.06 22.64 -13.83
C ASN A 144 11.54 22.54 -13.94
N SER A 145 10.83 23.62 -14.32
CA SER A 145 9.36 23.58 -14.46
C SER A 145 8.89 22.68 -15.60
N MET A 146 9.71 22.48 -16.64
CA MET A 146 9.40 21.56 -17.75
C MET A 146 9.81 20.11 -17.45
N ILE A 147 10.93 19.92 -16.76
CA ILE A 147 11.48 18.59 -16.48
C ILE A 147 10.72 17.89 -15.33
N ALA A 148 10.29 18.64 -14.31
CA ALA A 148 9.67 18.08 -13.10
C ALA A 148 8.36 17.27 -13.37
N PRO A 149 7.34 17.81 -14.07
CA PRO A 149 6.11 17.06 -14.35
C PRO A 149 6.35 15.80 -15.20
N ALA A 150 7.28 15.89 -16.15
CA ALA A 150 7.60 14.79 -17.04
C ALA A 150 8.37 13.68 -16.32
N THR A 151 9.22 14.03 -15.36
CA THR A 151 9.96 13.03 -14.58
C THR A 151 9.04 12.31 -13.59
N TYR A 152 8.07 13.02 -13.01
CA TYR A 152 7.00 12.37 -12.26
C TYR A 152 6.24 11.36 -13.13
N ALA A 153 5.75 11.79 -14.30
CA ALA A 153 5.06 10.92 -15.25
C ALA A 153 5.91 9.68 -15.62
N MET A 154 7.22 9.86 -15.84
CA MET A 154 8.16 8.78 -16.13
C MET A 154 8.24 7.76 -14.99
N VAL A 155 8.46 8.21 -13.74
CA VAL A 155 8.57 7.31 -12.58
C VAL A 155 7.24 6.60 -12.32
N THR A 156 6.11 7.27 -12.50
CA THR A 156 4.80 6.65 -12.32
C THR A 156 4.50 5.57 -13.36
N VAL A 157 4.89 5.76 -14.63
CA VAL A 157 4.76 4.71 -15.65
C VAL A 157 5.59 3.47 -15.28
N ILE A 158 6.82 3.64 -14.79
CA ILE A 158 7.64 2.52 -14.32
C ILE A 158 6.94 1.78 -13.16
N TRP A 159 6.37 2.53 -12.21
CA TRP A 159 5.61 1.94 -11.11
C TRP A 159 4.37 1.19 -11.60
N CYS A 160 3.61 1.76 -12.54
CA CYS A 160 2.42 1.14 -13.17
C CYS A 160 2.78 -0.20 -13.82
N LEU A 161 3.87 -0.25 -14.59
CA LEU A 161 4.36 -1.46 -15.23
C LEU A 161 4.76 -2.56 -14.22
N VAL A 162 5.36 -2.17 -13.10
CA VAL A 162 5.78 -3.12 -12.05
C VAL A 162 4.61 -3.61 -11.19
N ASN A 163 3.58 -2.78 -11.00
CA ASN A 163 2.41 -3.12 -10.18
C ASN A 163 1.20 -3.61 -10.98
N ASN A 164 1.30 -3.67 -12.31
CA ASN A 164 0.21 -4.00 -13.23
C ASN A 164 -1.02 -3.09 -13.05
N VAL A 165 -0.77 -1.79 -12.88
CA VAL A 165 -1.80 -0.76 -12.69
C VAL A 165 -1.87 0.11 -13.94
N SER A 166 -3.05 0.28 -14.52
CA SER A 166 -3.22 1.05 -15.77
C SER A 166 -3.38 2.56 -15.52
N ASN A 167 -3.99 2.96 -14.40
CA ASN A 167 -4.24 4.37 -14.11
C ASN A 167 -3.13 4.97 -13.22
N ILE A 168 -2.51 6.03 -13.73
CA ILE A 168 -1.43 6.77 -13.06
C ILE A 168 -1.93 7.43 -11.76
N LEU A 169 -3.21 7.78 -11.70
CA LEU A 169 -3.82 8.41 -10.52
C LEU A 169 -3.99 7.44 -9.34
N ASP A 170 -3.90 6.13 -9.57
CA ASP A 170 -4.01 5.11 -8.52
C ASP A 170 -2.70 4.94 -7.75
N HIS A 171 -1.63 5.65 -8.14
CA HIS A 171 -0.38 5.66 -7.39
C HIS A 171 -0.60 6.26 -6.00
N PRO A 172 -0.34 5.52 -4.91
CA PRO A 172 -0.54 6.06 -3.57
C PRO A 172 0.39 7.27 -3.36
N HIS A 173 -0.09 8.33 -2.73
CA HIS A 173 0.69 9.56 -2.47
C HIS A 173 1.19 10.29 -3.73
N VAL A 174 0.34 10.42 -4.76
CA VAL A 174 0.63 11.17 -6.02
C VAL A 174 1.34 12.51 -5.78
N LEU A 175 0.78 13.37 -4.92
CA LEU A 175 1.30 14.72 -4.69
C LEU A 175 2.70 14.72 -4.08
N TRP A 176 2.96 13.82 -3.13
CA TRP A 176 4.27 13.71 -2.48
C TRP A 176 5.33 13.10 -3.39
N ASN A 177 4.95 12.09 -4.17
CA ASN A 177 5.81 11.54 -5.21
C ASN A 177 6.17 12.61 -6.26
N LEU A 178 5.21 13.45 -6.65
CA LEU A 178 5.47 14.57 -7.55
C LEU A 178 6.49 15.55 -6.96
N ILE A 179 6.29 15.99 -5.72
CA ILE A 179 7.19 16.94 -5.03
C ILE A 179 8.59 16.36 -4.90
N PHE A 180 8.71 15.12 -4.42
CA PHE A 180 10.01 14.50 -4.18
C PHE A 180 10.79 14.25 -5.47
N ASN A 181 10.14 13.65 -6.48
CA ASN A 181 10.79 13.43 -7.77
C ASN A 181 11.18 14.76 -8.43
N SER A 182 10.39 15.83 -8.25
CA SER A 182 10.75 17.18 -8.73
C SER A 182 12.02 17.71 -8.06
N VAL A 183 12.18 17.52 -6.75
CA VAL A 183 13.37 17.97 -6.00
C VAL A 183 14.62 17.19 -6.43
N ILE A 184 14.52 15.86 -6.53
CA ILE A 184 15.65 15.03 -6.96
C ILE A 184 16.06 15.39 -8.39
N THR A 185 15.08 15.61 -9.27
CA THR A 185 15.35 15.96 -10.65
C THR A 185 15.95 17.35 -10.78
N ALA A 186 15.49 18.31 -9.98
CA ALA A 186 16.13 19.63 -9.88
C ALA A 186 17.58 19.51 -9.41
N ALA A 187 17.88 18.58 -8.49
CA ALA A 187 19.26 18.32 -8.05
C ALA A 187 20.15 17.77 -9.16
N VAL A 188 19.65 16.80 -9.93
CA VAL A 188 20.36 16.27 -11.09
C VAL A 188 20.55 17.35 -12.15
N ALA A 189 19.53 18.17 -12.43
CA ALA A 189 19.61 19.26 -13.39
C ALA A 189 20.69 20.29 -13.00
N VAL A 190 20.75 20.68 -11.73
CA VAL A 190 21.80 21.58 -11.23
C VAL A 190 23.19 20.97 -11.38
N GLN A 191 23.36 19.68 -11.09
CA GLN A 191 24.63 18.99 -11.32
C GLN A 191 25.03 18.94 -12.80
N GLN A 192 24.06 18.79 -13.72
CA GLN A 192 24.34 18.85 -15.15
C GLN A 192 24.75 20.28 -15.56
N ASP A 193 24.05 21.31 -15.09
CA ASP A 193 24.37 22.72 -15.36
C ASP A 193 25.79 23.09 -14.88
N MET A 194 26.33 22.43 -13.84
CA MET A 194 27.73 22.64 -13.41
C MET A 194 28.77 22.20 -14.44
N ARG A 195 28.45 21.18 -15.26
CA ARG A 195 29.31 20.75 -16.37
C ARG A 195 29.22 21.69 -17.56
N ASP A 196 28.17 22.51 -17.61
CA ASP A 196 27.78 23.29 -18.78
C ASP A 196 28.05 24.78 -18.60
N ILE A 197 28.72 25.20 -17.52
CA ILE A 197 28.95 26.61 -17.15
C ILE A 197 29.53 27.42 -18.30
N GLU A 198 30.53 26.88 -19.01
CA GLU A 198 31.21 27.61 -20.09
C GLU A 198 30.29 27.80 -21.31
N GLY A 199 29.59 26.76 -21.73
CA GLY A 199 28.62 26.82 -22.82
C GLY A 199 27.41 27.71 -22.48
N ASP A 200 26.90 27.60 -21.26
CA ASP A 200 25.79 28.41 -20.76
C ASP A 200 26.14 29.90 -20.71
N ARG A 201 27.38 30.26 -20.33
CA ARG A 201 27.85 31.66 -20.35
C ARG A 201 27.84 32.25 -21.74
N VAL A 202 28.36 31.51 -22.73
CA VAL A 202 28.39 31.97 -24.14
C VAL A 202 26.98 32.16 -24.68
N GLN A 203 26.04 31.29 -24.29
CA GLN A 203 24.63 31.38 -24.67
C GLN A 203 23.82 32.38 -23.84
N GLY A 204 24.43 33.09 -22.89
CA GLY A 204 23.75 34.07 -22.05
C GLY A 204 22.76 33.48 -21.04
N ARG A 205 22.85 32.18 -20.75
CA ARG A 205 21.96 31.49 -19.80
C ARG A 205 22.31 31.87 -18.36
N ARG A 206 21.28 32.07 -17.54
CA ARG A 206 21.37 32.41 -16.11
C ARG A 206 20.99 31.18 -15.27
N THR A 207 21.78 30.13 -15.38
CA THR A 207 21.66 28.95 -14.51
C THR A 207 22.25 29.21 -13.13
N TYR A 208 21.87 28.40 -12.13
CA TYR A 208 22.34 28.58 -10.75
C TYR A 208 23.87 28.52 -10.70
N SER A 209 24.44 27.52 -11.38
CA SER A 209 25.89 27.32 -11.51
C SER A 209 26.61 28.54 -12.12
N VAL A 210 25.98 29.26 -13.07
CA VAL A 210 26.54 30.47 -13.68
C VAL A 210 26.42 31.69 -12.76
N VAL A 211 25.26 31.87 -12.12
CA VAL A 211 24.94 33.08 -11.32
C VAL A 211 25.64 33.07 -9.96
N MET A 212 25.60 31.95 -9.24
CA MET A 212 26.14 31.88 -7.86
C MET A 212 27.49 31.13 -7.78
N GLY A 213 27.93 30.53 -8.88
CA GLY A 213 29.12 29.68 -8.94
C GLY A 213 28.85 28.25 -8.44
N SER A 214 29.63 27.30 -8.96
CA SER A 214 29.45 25.86 -8.71
C SER A 214 29.39 25.49 -7.21
N PRO A 215 30.32 25.92 -6.33
CA PRO A 215 30.30 25.50 -4.92
C PRO A 215 29.08 26.00 -4.14
N HIS A 216 28.55 27.18 -4.49
CA HIS A 216 27.35 27.72 -3.85
C HIS A 216 26.08 27.06 -4.39
N ALA A 217 26.02 26.78 -5.69
CA ALA A 217 24.91 26.05 -6.31
C ALA A 217 24.79 24.64 -5.74
N GLU A 218 25.91 23.95 -5.52
CA GLU A 218 25.95 22.61 -4.92
C GLU A 218 25.45 22.63 -3.48
N LYS A 219 25.95 23.55 -2.65
CA LYS A 219 25.49 23.69 -1.27
C LYS A 219 24.00 24.08 -1.19
N PHE A 220 23.55 24.94 -2.10
CA PHE A 220 22.15 25.36 -2.17
C PHE A 220 21.25 24.16 -2.47
N ILE A 221 21.57 23.37 -3.49
CA ILE A 221 20.74 22.24 -3.89
C ILE A 221 20.82 21.07 -2.89
N ALA A 222 21.98 20.83 -2.28
CA ALA A 222 22.15 19.84 -1.22
C ALA A 222 21.26 20.14 0.00
N LYS A 223 21.13 21.42 0.38
CA LYS A 223 20.20 21.83 1.45
C LYS A 223 18.74 21.55 1.09
N ILE A 224 18.34 21.82 -0.15
CA ILE A 224 16.97 21.55 -0.62
C ILE A 224 16.68 20.04 -0.61
N VAL A 225 17.61 19.23 -1.12
CA VAL A 225 17.49 17.75 -1.10
C VAL A 225 17.42 17.24 0.32
N PHE A 226 18.27 17.74 1.22
CA PHE A 226 18.25 17.36 2.63
C PHE A 226 16.92 17.69 3.32
N CYS A 227 16.37 18.89 3.09
CA CYS A 227 15.04 19.25 3.59
C CYS A 227 13.94 18.33 3.03
N ALA A 228 13.99 18.00 1.73
CA ALA A 228 13.02 17.11 1.11
C ALA A 228 13.09 15.67 1.67
N LEU A 229 14.30 15.16 1.92
CA LEU A 229 14.50 13.87 2.58
C LEU A 229 13.95 13.86 4.01
N ILE A 230 14.15 14.94 4.76
CA ILE A 230 13.54 15.10 6.09
C ILE A 230 12.00 15.06 5.99
N CYS A 231 11.41 15.81 5.05
CA CYS A 231 9.96 15.81 4.83
C CYS A 231 9.43 14.40 4.51
N LEU A 232 10.14 13.62 3.70
CA LEU A 232 9.78 12.22 3.43
C LEU A 232 9.84 11.34 4.67
N LEU A 233 10.86 11.50 5.51
CA LEU A 233 10.95 10.74 6.77
C LEU A 233 9.78 11.08 7.69
N PHE A 234 9.39 12.36 7.77
CA PHE A 234 8.21 12.77 8.51
C PHE A 234 6.92 12.22 7.88
N GLU A 235 6.78 12.22 6.56
CA GLU A 235 5.60 11.62 5.90
C GLU A 235 5.53 10.11 6.16
N GLY A 236 6.63 9.37 5.99
CA GLY A 236 6.70 7.94 6.30
C GLY A 236 6.33 7.67 7.77
N TYR A 237 6.82 8.51 8.69
CA TYR A 237 6.40 8.48 10.08
C TYR A 237 4.91 8.76 10.24
N PHE A 238 4.35 9.78 9.59
CA PHE A 238 2.92 10.10 9.65
C PHE A 238 2.04 9.05 8.97
N ILE A 239 2.51 8.36 7.93
CA ILE A 239 1.81 7.25 7.28
C ILE A 239 1.79 6.05 8.21
N GLU A 240 2.93 5.69 8.82
CA GLU A 240 2.97 4.62 9.81
C GLU A 240 2.13 4.98 11.04
N GLN A 241 2.17 6.23 11.51
CA GLN A 241 1.29 6.70 12.57
C GLN A 241 -0.17 6.69 12.12
N LYS A 242 -0.52 7.07 10.88
CA LYS A 242 -1.88 6.96 10.34
C LYS A 242 -2.29 5.51 10.14
N ARG A 243 -1.38 4.59 9.85
CA ARG A 243 -1.65 3.15 9.73
C ARG A 243 -1.85 2.52 11.09
N LEU A 244 -1.06 2.93 12.08
CA LEU A 244 -1.22 2.55 13.50
C LEU A 244 -2.50 3.16 14.06
N VAL A 245 -2.73 4.45 13.87
CA VAL A 245 -3.93 5.17 14.29
C VAL A 245 -5.13 4.65 13.52
N SER A 246 -5.08 4.40 12.21
CA SER A 246 -6.21 3.80 11.48
C SER A 246 -6.41 2.35 11.88
N LYS A 247 -5.38 1.52 12.13
CA LYS A 247 -5.57 0.22 12.79
C LYS A 247 -6.24 0.39 14.17
N LEU A 248 -5.84 1.39 14.96
CA LEU A 248 -6.45 1.73 16.25
C LEU A 248 -7.84 2.40 16.11
N THR A 249 -8.15 3.02 14.96
CA THR A 249 -9.38 3.80 14.69
C THR A 249 -10.41 2.94 13.94
N TYR A 250 -9.99 2.00 13.11
CA TYR A 250 -10.80 0.95 12.47
C TYR A 250 -11.07 -0.19 13.44
N MET A 251 -10.14 -0.52 14.37
CA MET A 251 -10.48 -1.26 15.60
C MET A 251 -11.49 -0.50 16.49
N ARG A 252 -11.66 0.80 16.27
CA ARG A 252 -12.63 1.66 16.97
C ARG A 252 -13.93 1.81 16.18
N VAL A 253 -13.93 1.73 14.85
CA VAL A 253 -15.12 1.94 14.00
C VAL A 253 -15.54 0.64 13.32
N TYR A 254 -16.00 -0.33 14.13
CA TYR A 254 -17.15 -1.16 13.76
C TYR A 254 -17.88 -1.52 15.06
N PRO A 255 -19.05 -0.93 15.34
CA PRO A 255 -19.94 -1.51 16.33
C PRO A 255 -20.27 -2.94 15.87
N MET A 256 -19.97 -3.93 16.70
CA MET A 256 -20.48 -5.30 16.55
C MET A 256 -22.01 -5.22 16.39
N ARG A 257 -22.53 -5.35 15.18
CA ARG A 257 -23.95 -5.62 14.95
C ARG A 257 -24.11 -7.10 14.63
N LEU A 258 -24.21 -7.89 15.71
CA LEU A 258 -24.75 -9.24 15.64
C LEU A 258 -26.24 -9.13 15.27
N TYR A 259 -26.57 -9.33 13.99
CA TYR A 259 -27.95 -9.59 13.59
C TYR A 259 -28.28 -11.03 13.93
N VAL A 260 -29.08 -11.22 14.98
CA VAL A 260 -29.72 -12.50 15.30
C VAL A 260 -31.17 -12.36 14.84
N ASP A 261 -31.51 -12.98 13.72
CA ASP A 261 -32.90 -13.03 13.25
C ASP A 261 -33.73 -13.96 14.15
N LYS A 262 -34.95 -13.53 14.46
CA LYS A 262 -35.80 -14.11 15.52
C LYS A 262 -36.46 -15.43 15.09
N TYR A 263 -36.40 -15.80 13.80
CA TYR A 263 -37.02 -17.01 13.29
C TYR A 263 -36.25 -17.61 12.10
N ALA A 264 -35.89 -18.89 12.22
CA ALA A 264 -35.28 -19.79 11.22
C ALA A 264 -33.77 -19.62 10.95
N SER A 265 -32.97 -20.58 11.43
CA SER A 265 -31.51 -20.74 11.30
C SER A 265 -30.67 -19.56 11.80
N LEU A 266 -29.99 -19.74 12.96
CA LEU A 266 -29.03 -18.76 13.50
C LEU A 266 -27.86 -18.60 12.51
N ASN A 267 -27.96 -17.62 11.62
CA ASN A 267 -26.86 -17.20 10.78
C ASN A 267 -26.07 -16.12 11.51
N LEU A 268 -24.80 -16.41 11.82
CA LEU A 268 -23.88 -15.44 12.40
C LEU A 268 -23.21 -14.67 11.28
N ILE A 269 -23.14 -13.34 11.41
CA ILE A 269 -22.48 -12.47 10.43
C ILE A 269 -21.30 -11.78 11.11
N PHE A 270 -20.14 -11.83 10.45
CA PHE A 270 -18.92 -11.12 10.86
C PHE A 270 -18.35 -10.38 9.65
N VAL A 271 -17.86 -9.16 9.84
CA VAL A 271 -17.24 -8.36 8.77
C VAL A 271 -15.76 -8.16 9.11
N THR A 272 -14.86 -8.51 8.20
CA THR A 272 -13.40 -8.42 8.42
C THR A 272 -12.85 -7.02 8.12
N ASP A 273 -11.61 -6.76 8.53
CA ASP A 273 -10.86 -5.53 8.25
C ASP A 273 -10.70 -5.24 6.75
N ASN A 274 -10.71 -6.29 5.91
CA ASN A 274 -10.61 -6.20 4.46
C ASN A 274 -11.98 -5.96 3.78
N GLY A 275 -13.08 -5.86 4.56
CA GLY A 275 -14.44 -5.65 4.07
C GLY A 275 -15.16 -6.93 3.64
N ASP A 276 -14.60 -8.11 3.92
CA ASP A 276 -15.24 -9.39 3.65
C ASP A 276 -16.40 -9.62 4.61
N ILE A 277 -17.54 -10.11 4.09
CA ILE A 277 -18.70 -10.45 4.92
C ILE A 277 -18.73 -11.97 5.07
N LEU A 278 -18.38 -12.44 6.26
CA LEU A 278 -18.43 -13.84 6.65
C LEU A 278 -19.79 -14.19 7.24
N ILE A 279 -20.39 -15.27 6.75
CA ILE A 279 -21.66 -15.80 7.25
C ILE A 279 -21.45 -17.24 7.67
N ALA A 280 -21.73 -17.55 8.93
CA ALA A 280 -21.71 -18.90 9.46
C ALA A 280 -23.13 -19.40 9.73
N ASN A 281 -23.40 -20.64 9.32
CA ASN A 281 -24.65 -21.33 9.67
C ASN A 281 -24.47 -22.13 10.97
N SER A 282 -25.40 -21.99 11.92
CA SER A 282 -25.42 -22.73 13.18
C SER A 282 -25.90 -24.19 13.07
N ALA A 283 -26.29 -24.68 11.89
CA ALA A 283 -26.77 -26.05 11.70
C ALA A 283 -25.67 -27.11 11.84
N LEU A 284 -26.06 -28.39 12.07
CA LEU A 284 -25.16 -29.56 12.00
C LEU A 284 -24.45 -29.58 10.63
N ASN A 285 -23.12 -29.69 10.62
CA ASN A 285 -22.24 -29.42 9.46
C ASN A 285 -22.12 -27.94 9.05
N GLY A 286 -21.98 -27.05 10.05
CA GLY A 286 -21.87 -25.61 9.86
C GLY A 286 -20.75 -25.22 8.88
N ARG A 287 -21.08 -24.33 7.95
CA ARG A 287 -20.10 -23.74 7.03
C ARG A 287 -19.99 -22.26 7.32
N VAL A 288 -18.76 -21.75 7.32
CA VAL A 288 -18.48 -20.33 7.25
C VAL A 288 -18.19 -20.00 5.80
N ASN A 289 -19.01 -19.13 5.23
CA ASN A 289 -18.87 -18.66 3.86
C ASN A 289 -18.44 -17.20 3.85
N ASN A 290 -17.58 -16.80 2.92
CA ASN A 290 -17.34 -15.41 2.60
C ASN A 290 -18.27 -14.99 1.44
N TRP A 291 -18.92 -13.85 1.59
CA TRP A 291 -19.71 -13.21 0.55
C TRP A 291 -18.84 -12.30 -0.32
N ILE A 292 -18.78 -12.59 -1.61
CA ILE A 292 -18.07 -11.76 -2.58
C ILE A 292 -19.05 -10.78 -3.21
N LEU A 293 -18.86 -9.49 -2.95
CA LEU A 293 -19.74 -8.43 -3.42
C LEU A 293 -19.80 -8.35 -4.96
N GLU A 294 -18.65 -8.46 -5.64
CA GLU A 294 -18.54 -8.36 -7.10
C GLU A 294 -19.20 -9.53 -7.84
N ALA A 295 -19.01 -10.74 -7.32
CA ALA A 295 -19.55 -11.96 -7.92
C ALA A 295 -20.98 -12.28 -7.44
N LYS A 296 -21.44 -11.66 -6.34
CA LYS A 296 -22.69 -11.99 -5.64
C LYS A 296 -22.82 -13.47 -5.29
N THR A 297 -21.71 -14.09 -4.89
CA THR A 297 -21.62 -15.52 -4.56
C THR A 297 -20.98 -15.74 -3.20
N PHE A 298 -21.22 -16.93 -2.65
CA PHE A 298 -20.62 -17.40 -1.40
C PHE A 298 -19.48 -18.37 -1.69
N LEU A 299 -18.31 -18.13 -1.10
CA LEU A 299 -17.20 -19.08 -1.08
C LEU A 299 -17.06 -19.73 0.29
N PRO A 300 -16.98 -21.06 0.41
CA PRO A 300 -16.74 -21.71 1.69
C PRO A 300 -15.31 -21.43 2.15
N VAL A 301 -15.18 -20.81 3.33
CA VAL A 301 -13.88 -20.46 3.95
C VAL A 301 -13.52 -21.43 5.08
N MET A 302 -14.53 -22.03 5.71
CA MET A 302 -14.35 -23.01 6.78
C MET A 302 -15.50 -24.03 6.74
N ASN A 303 -15.16 -25.32 6.67
CA ASN A 303 -16.12 -26.40 6.85
C ASN A 303 -15.95 -26.98 8.25
N ILE A 304 -16.96 -26.84 9.08
CA ILE A 304 -16.95 -27.34 10.46
C ILE A 304 -17.90 -28.52 10.50
N ASN A 305 -17.45 -29.68 11.00
CA ASN A 305 -18.32 -30.85 11.15
C ASN A 305 -19.31 -30.72 12.34
N ARG A 306 -19.54 -29.49 12.82
CA ARG A 306 -20.22 -29.12 14.09
C ARG A 306 -20.94 -27.79 13.94
N SER A 307 -21.82 -27.43 14.89
CA SER A 307 -22.49 -26.14 14.93
C SER A 307 -21.56 -25.02 15.39
N CYS A 308 -21.47 -23.92 14.64
CA CYS A 308 -20.74 -22.72 15.03
C CYS A 308 -21.68 -21.70 15.69
N TRP A 309 -21.45 -21.37 16.97
CA TRP A 309 -22.33 -20.47 17.75
C TRP A 309 -21.74 -19.08 18.00
N GLY A 310 -20.51 -18.86 17.58
CA GLY A 310 -19.86 -17.56 17.55
C GLY A 310 -18.69 -17.58 16.58
N LEU A 311 -18.51 -16.47 15.86
CA LEU A 311 -17.52 -16.33 14.79
C LEU A 311 -16.65 -15.10 15.06
N PHE A 312 -15.34 -15.25 14.90
CA PHE A 312 -14.39 -14.16 15.11
C PHE A 312 -13.15 -14.31 14.22
N VAL A 313 -12.54 -13.20 13.79
CA VAL A 313 -11.25 -13.21 13.06
C VAL A 313 -10.25 -12.35 13.82
N ASP A 314 -9.05 -12.87 14.07
CA ASP A 314 -7.99 -12.14 14.77
C ASP A 314 -7.16 -11.22 13.84
N VAL A 315 -6.22 -10.49 14.44
CA VAL A 315 -5.31 -9.57 13.75
C VAL A 315 -4.34 -10.24 12.77
N ASN A 316 -4.27 -11.57 12.75
CA ASN A 316 -3.45 -12.37 11.85
C ASN A 316 -4.31 -13.12 10.79
N ASP A 317 -5.56 -12.71 10.59
CA ASP A 317 -6.54 -13.34 9.68
C ASP A 317 -6.86 -14.81 10.04
N VAL A 318 -6.67 -15.21 11.30
CA VAL A 318 -7.07 -16.53 11.80
C VAL A 318 -8.55 -16.49 12.17
N LEU A 319 -9.32 -17.40 11.59
CA LEU A 319 -10.76 -17.51 11.81
C LEU A 319 -11.04 -18.47 12.97
N TYR A 320 -11.80 -18.00 13.96
CA TYR A 320 -12.21 -18.71 15.15
C TYR A 320 -13.70 -19.01 15.11
N CYS A 321 -14.04 -20.23 15.55
CA CYS A 321 -15.41 -20.67 15.72
C CYS A 321 -15.63 -21.27 17.10
N LEU A 322 -16.72 -20.87 17.76
CA LEU A 322 -17.22 -21.50 18.98
C LEU A 322 -18.03 -22.76 18.64
N ALA A 323 -17.46 -23.93 18.96
CA ALA A 323 -18.15 -25.20 18.85
C ALA A 323 -18.88 -25.51 20.17
N TYR A 324 -20.08 -24.94 20.33
CA TYR A 324 -20.90 -25.05 21.55
C TYR A 324 -21.07 -26.49 22.03
N GLU A 325 -21.52 -27.38 21.13
CA GLU A 325 -21.80 -28.80 21.44
C GLU A 325 -20.54 -29.61 21.81
N CYS A 326 -19.35 -29.09 21.51
CA CYS A 326 -18.08 -29.77 21.75
C CYS A 326 -17.26 -29.11 22.84
N HIS A 327 -17.76 -28.06 23.52
CA HIS A 327 -17.03 -27.41 24.60
C HIS A 327 -15.62 -26.92 24.17
N GLN A 328 -15.50 -26.46 22.92
CA GLN A 328 -14.23 -26.11 22.29
C GLN A 328 -14.32 -24.85 21.43
N VAL A 329 -13.18 -24.20 21.27
CA VAL A 329 -12.92 -23.16 20.29
C VAL A 329 -11.99 -23.73 19.23
N VAL A 330 -12.41 -23.65 17.97
CA VAL A 330 -11.66 -24.17 16.83
C VAL A 330 -11.14 -23.00 16.00
N GLU A 331 -9.88 -23.05 15.61
CA GLU A 331 -9.25 -22.05 14.74
C GLU A 331 -8.89 -22.65 13.37
N ARG A 332 -8.95 -21.80 12.35
CA ARG A 332 -8.47 -22.11 10.99
C ARG A 332 -7.34 -21.17 10.65
N ARG A 333 -6.13 -21.73 10.55
CA ARG A 333 -4.94 -21.05 10.01
C ARG A 333 -4.80 -21.36 8.51
N SER A 334 -4.45 -20.35 7.72
CA SER A 334 -4.20 -20.51 6.29
C SER A 334 -2.71 -20.75 6.04
N ASN A 335 -2.28 -22.02 5.95
CA ASN A 335 -0.90 -22.38 5.61
C ASN A 335 -0.76 -22.77 4.13
N GLY A 336 -1.16 -21.86 3.24
CA GLY A 336 -0.79 -21.84 1.82
C GLY A 336 -1.41 -22.90 0.88
N ILE A 337 -1.71 -24.13 1.31
CA ILE A 337 -2.24 -25.18 0.41
C ILE A 337 -3.30 -26.10 1.07
N GLN A 338 -3.40 -26.17 2.41
CA GLN A 338 -4.42 -26.98 3.09
C GLN A 338 -5.15 -26.21 4.19
N MET A 339 -6.47 -26.39 4.25
CA MET A 339 -7.31 -25.95 5.37
C MET A 339 -7.10 -26.90 6.55
N LYS A 340 -6.33 -26.47 7.55
CA LYS A 340 -6.15 -27.22 8.80
C LYS A 340 -6.95 -26.54 9.91
N LEU A 341 -7.83 -27.32 10.55
CA LEU A 341 -8.56 -26.90 11.76
C LEU A 341 -7.78 -27.40 12.97
N GLU A 342 -7.51 -26.50 13.91
CA GLU A 342 -6.84 -26.80 15.19
C GLU A 342 -7.71 -26.35 16.36
N THR A 343 -7.57 -27.01 17.51
CA THR A 343 -8.27 -26.60 18.73
C THR A 343 -7.50 -25.46 19.39
N ALA A 344 -8.10 -24.28 19.45
CA ALA A 344 -7.52 -23.12 20.10
C ALA A 344 -7.72 -23.14 21.63
N ALA A 345 -8.88 -23.62 22.09
CA ALA A 345 -9.22 -23.72 23.52
C ALA A 345 -10.28 -24.80 23.80
N GLY A 346 -10.29 -25.33 25.03
CA GLY A 346 -11.22 -26.37 25.46
C GLY A 346 -10.72 -27.80 25.20
N THR A 347 -10.98 -28.73 26.12
CA THR A 347 -10.56 -30.14 26.00
C THR A 347 -11.52 -31.03 25.21
N GLY A 348 -12.70 -30.52 24.84
CA GLY A 348 -13.73 -31.35 24.20
C GLY A 348 -14.69 -32.03 25.18
N ILE A 349 -14.47 -31.82 26.47
CA ILE A 349 -15.15 -32.49 27.58
C ILE A 349 -15.75 -31.42 28.49
N VAL A 350 -17.01 -31.63 28.89
CA VAL A 350 -17.67 -30.80 29.91
C VAL A 350 -16.95 -30.98 31.24
N GLY A 351 -16.54 -29.88 31.85
CA GLY A 351 -15.94 -29.89 33.16
C GLY A 351 -15.68 -28.50 33.68
N SER A 352 -15.16 -28.41 34.90
CA SER A 352 -14.96 -27.15 35.64
C SER A 352 -13.48 -26.84 35.91
N THR A 353 -12.55 -27.64 35.37
CA THR A 353 -11.11 -27.36 35.48
C THR A 353 -10.69 -26.25 34.51
N LEU A 354 -9.51 -25.64 34.69
CA LEU A 354 -9.05 -24.47 33.91
C LEU A 354 -9.02 -24.65 32.38
N LYS A 355 -9.07 -25.88 31.87
CA LYS A 355 -9.02 -26.20 30.43
C LYS A 355 -10.35 -26.76 29.88
N GLU A 356 -11.33 -27.02 30.76
CA GLU A 356 -12.65 -27.56 30.41
C GLU A 356 -13.69 -26.43 30.36
N LEU A 357 -14.62 -26.49 29.42
CA LEU A 357 -15.61 -25.43 29.14
C LEU A 357 -17.03 -25.99 29.21
N ASN A 358 -18.00 -25.18 29.61
CA ASN A 358 -19.40 -25.55 29.80
C ASN A 358 -20.32 -24.34 29.52
N GLY A 359 -21.16 -24.43 28.47
CA GLY A 359 -22.10 -23.37 28.09
C GLY A 359 -21.45 -22.16 27.43
N LEU A 360 -20.91 -22.34 26.23
CA LEU A 360 -20.14 -21.32 25.50
C LEU A 360 -21.05 -20.36 24.73
N HIS A 361 -21.27 -19.13 25.22
CA HIS A 361 -22.13 -18.15 24.55
C HIS A 361 -21.40 -16.93 23.95
N GLY A 362 -20.11 -16.72 24.27
CA GLY A 362 -19.35 -15.59 23.72
C GLY A 362 -17.83 -15.80 23.76
N ILE A 363 -17.14 -15.27 22.75
CA ILE A 363 -15.68 -15.23 22.64
C ILE A 363 -15.24 -13.81 22.29
N LEU A 364 -14.19 -13.36 22.96
CA LEU A 364 -13.51 -12.09 22.67
C LEU A 364 -12.02 -12.37 22.60
N VAL A 365 -11.37 -11.94 21.52
CA VAL A 365 -9.91 -12.00 21.42
C VAL A 365 -9.37 -10.59 21.46
N SER A 366 -8.39 -10.38 22.32
CA SER A 366 -7.74 -9.09 22.51
C SER A 366 -6.64 -8.87 21.47
N THR A 367 -6.22 -7.61 21.32
CA THR A 367 -5.11 -7.15 20.47
C THR A 367 -3.76 -7.79 20.78
N ASN A 368 -3.62 -8.40 21.96
CA ASN A 368 -2.45 -9.18 22.40
C ASN A 368 -2.62 -10.69 22.18
N LEU A 369 -3.49 -11.12 21.25
CA LEU A 369 -3.75 -12.53 20.90
C LEU A 369 -4.26 -13.40 22.06
N SER A 370 -4.62 -12.82 23.19
CA SER A 370 -5.26 -13.55 24.29
C SER A 370 -6.73 -13.77 23.96
N SER A 371 -7.19 -15.02 24.02
CA SER A 371 -8.59 -15.38 23.80
C SER A 371 -9.30 -15.58 25.13
N TYR A 372 -10.45 -14.92 25.28
CA TYR A 372 -11.28 -14.97 26.47
C TYR A 372 -12.61 -15.61 26.10
N VAL A 373 -12.95 -16.66 26.82
CA VAL A 373 -14.08 -17.51 26.51
C VAL A 373 -15.06 -17.47 27.68
N ALA A 374 -16.30 -17.06 27.40
CA ALA A 374 -17.38 -17.07 28.39
C ALA A 374 -17.81 -18.52 28.65
N ASP A 375 -17.52 -19.01 29.86
CA ASP A 375 -17.81 -20.36 30.34
C ASP A 375 -19.07 -20.30 31.23
N CYS A 376 -20.21 -20.02 30.59
CA CYS A 376 -21.42 -19.51 31.25
C CYS A 376 -22.02 -20.47 32.27
N ASN A 377 -21.96 -21.79 32.03
CA ASN A 377 -22.49 -22.77 32.98
C ASN A 377 -21.53 -23.03 34.15
N ASN A 378 -20.27 -22.57 34.05
CA ASN A 378 -19.31 -22.57 35.15
C ASN A 378 -19.18 -21.18 35.81
N ASN A 379 -20.03 -20.21 35.46
CA ASN A 379 -20.07 -18.85 36.01
C ASN A 379 -18.70 -18.13 35.98
N ARG A 380 -17.91 -18.33 34.91
CA ARG A 380 -16.55 -17.75 34.82
C ARG A 380 -16.18 -17.38 33.38
N VAL A 381 -15.07 -16.66 33.23
CA VAL A 381 -14.39 -16.45 31.94
C VAL A 381 -13.01 -17.09 32.01
N SER A 382 -12.71 -17.92 31.01
CA SER A 382 -11.40 -18.56 30.88
C SER A 382 -10.52 -17.76 29.94
N LEU A 383 -9.36 -17.32 30.43
CA LEU A 383 -8.32 -16.62 29.67
C LEU A 383 -7.31 -17.64 29.12
N PHE A 384 -7.07 -17.57 27.82
CA PHE A 384 -6.01 -18.29 27.14
C PHE A 384 -5.04 -17.25 26.56
N GLU A 385 -3.94 -17.00 27.28
CA GLU A 385 -2.92 -16.04 26.86
C GLU A 385 -2.04 -16.65 25.76
N PHE A 386 -1.86 -15.89 24.68
CA PHE A 386 -0.84 -16.18 23.67
C PHE A 386 0.14 -15.01 23.60
N GLY A 387 1.22 -15.10 24.39
CA GLY A 387 2.30 -14.12 24.38
C GLY A 387 1.97 -12.83 25.13
N ASP A 388 2.73 -12.56 26.19
CA ASP A 388 2.57 -11.42 27.08
C ASP A 388 2.68 -10.05 26.39
N SER A 389 1.72 -9.16 26.68
CA SER A 389 1.92 -7.88 27.43
C SER A 389 0.96 -6.75 26.99
N GLY A 390 0.18 -6.24 27.94
CA GLY A 390 -0.20 -4.82 27.96
C GLY A 390 -1.69 -4.44 27.89
N GLY A 391 -2.43 -4.64 28.99
CA GLY A 391 -3.51 -3.75 29.47
C GLY A 391 -4.89 -3.85 28.82
N ILE A 392 -5.84 -4.53 29.50
CA ILE A 392 -7.27 -4.54 29.16
C ILE A 392 -8.10 -4.31 30.42
N TYR A 393 -9.10 -3.43 30.34
CA TYR A 393 -10.21 -3.38 31.29
C TYR A 393 -11.29 -4.38 30.83
N LEU A 394 -11.33 -5.56 31.44
CA LEU A 394 -12.28 -6.64 31.12
C LEU A 394 -13.70 -6.28 31.58
N SER A 395 -14.74 -6.66 30.81
CA SER A 395 -16.15 -6.69 31.23
C SER A 395 -16.80 -8.01 30.83
N ILE A 396 -17.53 -8.63 31.76
CA ILE A 396 -18.08 -10.00 31.71
C ILE A 396 -19.59 -9.90 31.73
N VAL A 397 -20.28 -10.58 30.82
CA VAL A 397 -21.75 -10.70 30.84
C VAL A 397 -22.13 -12.02 31.52
N ASP A 398 -22.74 -11.92 32.70
CA ASP A 398 -23.15 -13.05 33.53
C ASP A 398 -24.67 -13.24 33.39
N SER A 399 -25.07 -13.90 32.30
CA SER A 399 -26.45 -13.96 31.83
C SER A 399 -27.43 -14.65 32.78
N TRP A 400 -26.97 -15.55 33.65
CA TRP A 400 -27.81 -16.27 34.61
C TRP A 400 -27.87 -15.59 35.98
N ASN A 401 -27.00 -14.62 36.23
CA ASN A 401 -27.00 -13.78 37.43
C ASN A 401 -27.33 -12.32 37.11
N ASP A 402 -27.87 -12.04 35.91
CA ASP A 402 -28.40 -10.74 35.47
C ASP A 402 -27.45 -9.55 35.67
N ARG A 403 -26.14 -9.76 35.50
CA ARG A 403 -25.13 -8.74 35.84
C ARG A 403 -23.98 -8.66 34.85
N ILE A 404 -23.27 -7.53 34.92
CA ILE A 404 -22.00 -7.31 34.24
C ILE A 404 -20.91 -7.00 35.27
N VAL A 405 -19.81 -7.75 35.22
CA VAL A 405 -18.68 -7.61 36.15
C VAL A 405 -17.38 -7.34 35.41
N GLY A 406 -16.51 -6.50 35.95
CA GLY A 406 -15.21 -6.19 35.38
C GLY A 406 -14.07 -6.84 36.17
N GLN A 407 -12.98 -7.22 35.53
CA GLN A 407 -11.81 -7.77 36.23
C GLN A 407 -10.81 -6.67 36.56
N CYS A 408 -10.34 -6.69 37.80
CA CYS A 408 -9.27 -5.85 38.34
C CYS A 408 -8.10 -6.73 38.81
N SER A 409 -6.95 -6.12 39.09
CA SER A 409 -5.74 -6.82 39.56
C SER A 409 -5.95 -7.66 40.84
N ASN A 410 -7.01 -7.37 41.61
CA ASN A 410 -7.30 -7.98 42.91
C ASN A 410 -8.64 -8.74 42.94
N GLY A 411 -9.22 -9.08 41.78
CA GLY A 411 -10.50 -9.82 41.68
C GLY A 411 -11.53 -9.15 40.76
N PHE A 412 -12.81 -9.51 40.91
CA PHE A 412 -13.89 -8.94 40.11
C PHE A 412 -14.56 -7.75 40.81
N ARG A 413 -14.85 -6.70 40.04
CA ARG A 413 -15.61 -5.52 40.44
C ARG A 413 -16.97 -5.54 39.74
N CYS A 414 -18.05 -5.29 40.46
CA CYS A 414 -19.35 -5.09 39.80
C CYS A 414 -19.35 -3.84 38.92
N LEU A 415 -19.83 -3.96 37.68
CA LEU A 415 -20.03 -2.82 36.78
C LEU A 415 -21.52 -2.45 36.67
N ILE A 416 -22.42 -3.43 36.47
CA ILE A 416 -23.87 -3.23 36.32
C ILE A 416 -24.61 -4.44 36.93
N GLY A 417 -25.69 -4.22 37.68
CA GLY A 417 -26.65 -5.28 38.07
C GLY A 417 -26.27 -6.16 39.27
N CYS A 418 -25.40 -5.75 40.20
CA CYS A 418 -24.98 -6.61 41.32
C CYS A 418 -25.53 -6.23 42.70
N ASP A 419 -26.44 -5.28 42.82
CA ASP A 419 -27.07 -4.92 44.10
C ASP A 419 -28.52 -5.40 44.16
N ASP A 420 -28.82 -6.24 45.16
CA ASP A 420 -30.19 -6.70 45.48
C ASP A 420 -31.01 -5.66 46.28
N ARG A 421 -30.49 -4.44 46.46
CA ARG A 421 -31.07 -3.43 47.36
C ARG A 421 -30.98 -2.03 46.81
N GLU A 422 -31.68 -1.72 45.71
CA GLU A 422 -32.27 -0.40 45.48
C GLU A 422 -33.21 -0.43 44.26
N LEU A 423 -34.43 0.04 44.46
CA LEU A 423 -35.59 -0.04 43.55
C LEU A 423 -35.50 0.84 42.28
N CYS A 424 -34.33 1.39 41.90
CA CYS A 424 -34.19 2.31 40.76
C CYS A 424 -32.81 2.28 40.03
N SER A 425 -32.05 1.18 40.04
CA SER A 425 -30.78 1.09 39.30
C SER A 425 -30.69 -0.17 38.44
N LYS A 426 -30.87 0.00 37.12
CA LYS A 426 -30.44 -0.89 36.01
C LYS A 426 -30.48 -2.41 36.29
N GLN A 427 -31.68 -2.97 36.43
CA GLN A 427 -31.86 -4.43 36.40
C GLN A 427 -31.80 -4.93 34.96
N LEU A 428 -30.81 -5.78 34.66
CA LEU A 428 -30.74 -6.55 33.42
C LEU A 428 -31.59 -7.83 33.59
N SER A 429 -32.04 -8.44 32.50
CA SER A 429 -32.72 -9.73 32.50
C SER A 429 -32.26 -10.58 31.30
N GLN A 430 -31.41 -11.56 31.60
CA GLN A 430 -30.72 -12.42 30.64
C GLN A 430 -29.88 -11.62 29.62
N PRO A 431 -28.91 -10.81 30.05
CA PRO A 431 -28.07 -10.07 29.13
C PRO A 431 -27.27 -11.05 28.24
N TYR A 432 -27.40 -10.93 26.92
CA TYR A 432 -26.92 -11.94 25.96
C TYR A 432 -25.56 -11.57 25.34
N SER A 433 -25.31 -10.28 25.16
CA SER A 433 -24.08 -9.77 24.53
C SER A 433 -23.78 -8.35 24.97
N VAL A 434 -22.49 -8.00 25.04
CA VAL A 434 -22.01 -6.65 25.32
C VAL A 434 -21.15 -6.13 24.16
N SER A 435 -21.25 -4.84 23.88
CA SER A 435 -20.39 -4.14 22.94
C SER A 435 -20.01 -2.76 23.49
N PHE A 436 -18.96 -2.15 22.95
CA PHE A 436 -18.49 -0.83 23.36
C PHE A 436 -18.38 0.09 22.14
N ASP A 437 -18.66 1.38 22.33
CA ASP A 437 -18.30 2.39 21.32
C ASP A 437 -16.88 2.94 21.51
N THR A 438 -16.50 3.82 20.58
CA THR A 438 -15.19 4.50 20.54
C THR A 438 -14.89 5.40 21.74
N TYR A 439 -15.91 5.77 22.51
CA TYR A 439 -15.80 6.68 23.66
C TYR A 439 -15.80 5.93 25.00
N GLY A 440 -15.93 4.60 24.97
CA GLY A 440 -15.98 3.74 26.15
C GLY A 440 -17.39 3.57 26.73
N ASN A 441 -18.44 3.94 25.99
CA ASN A 441 -19.81 3.64 26.40
C ASN A 441 -20.11 2.17 26.12
N MET A 442 -20.75 1.50 27.09
CA MET A 442 -21.11 0.09 27.03
C MET A 442 -22.58 -0.07 26.58
N PHE A 443 -22.82 -0.94 25.60
CA PHE A 443 -24.14 -1.30 25.08
C PHE A 443 -24.41 -2.77 25.39
N VAL A 444 -25.58 -3.08 25.93
CA VAL A 444 -25.87 -4.40 26.50
C VAL A 444 -27.19 -4.90 25.93
N LYS A 445 -27.14 -5.97 25.15
CA LYS A 445 -28.37 -6.61 24.67
C LYS A 445 -29.05 -7.32 25.83
N ASP A 446 -30.13 -6.72 26.32
CA ASP A 446 -30.90 -7.18 27.46
C ASP A 446 -32.12 -8.00 26.97
N TYR A 447 -31.94 -9.33 26.90
CA TYR A 447 -32.78 -10.19 26.06
C TYR A 447 -34.25 -10.23 26.50
N ASN A 448 -34.52 -10.39 27.80
CA ASN A 448 -35.90 -10.47 28.29
C ASN A 448 -36.56 -9.11 28.47
N ASN A 449 -35.77 -8.02 28.45
CA ASN A 449 -36.28 -6.65 28.53
C ASN A 449 -36.45 -5.98 27.15
N ASP A 450 -36.13 -6.68 26.06
CA ASP A 450 -36.20 -6.22 24.65
C ASP A 450 -35.46 -4.86 24.42
N GLN A 451 -34.31 -4.64 25.08
CA GLN A 451 -33.56 -3.37 25.07
C GLN A 451 -32.05 -3.55 24.75
N ILE A 452 -31.36 -2.46 24.42
CA ILE A 452 -29.89 -2.37 24.15
C ILE A 452 -29.25 -1.31 25.03
#